data_AF-H3NJD1-F1
#
_entry.id   AF-H3NJD1-F1
#
_cell.length_a   1.000
_cell.length_b   1.000
_cell.length_c   1.000
_cell.angle_alpha   90.00
_cell.angle_beta   90.00
_cell.angle_gamma   90.00
#
_symmetry.space_group_name_H-M   'P 1'
#
loop_
_entity.id
_entity.type
_entity.pdbx_description
1 polymer ?
#
loop_
_entity_poly.entity_id
_entity_poly.type
_entity_poly.pdbx_seq_one_letter_code
_entity_poly.pdbx_strand_id
1 'polypeptide(L)' 'MSFICCDALSHQLVNVVEDHRKGSLNAYFSRFDVQYRRQVETITVDMYEPYMEFAKRWFPHANVLIDPFHLVQSLNRELN' A
#
# COMPACT_ATOMS: atom_id res chain seq x y z
N MET A 1 7.88 10.06 7.78
CA MET A 1 7.08 10.05 6.53
C MET A 1 5.73 9.44 6.85
N SER A 2 4.65 9.97 6.28
CA SER A 2 3.30 9.47 6.50
C SER A 2 2.98 8.36 5.49
N PHE A 3 2.08 7.45 5.84
CA PHE A 3 1.47 6.48 4.93
C PHE A 3 0.15 7.02 4.41
N ILE A 4 0.03 7.13 3.09
CA ILE A 4 -1.11 7.79 2.43
C ILE A 4 -1.97 6.70 1.79
N CYS A 5 -3.26 6.69 2.14
CA CYS A 5 -4.26 5.81 1.54
C CYS A 5 -5.09 6.62 0.55
N CYS A 6 -5.11 6.19 -0.71
CA CYS A 6 -5.99 6.77 -1.71
C CYS A 6 -6.84 5.69 -2.37
N ASP A 7 -8.02 6.09 -2.83
CA ASP A 7 -8.81 5.26 -3.73
C ASP A 7 -8.11 5.16 -5.09
N ALA A 8 -7.96 3.94 -5.60
CA ALA A 8 -7.15 3.68 -6.79
C ALA A 8 -7.78 4.20 -8.09
N LEU A 9 -9.09 4.46 -8.13
CA LEU A 9 -9.80 4.89 -9.35
C LEU A 9 -10.05 6.39 -9.37
N SER A 10 -10.57 6.92 -8.27
CA SER A 10 -10.92 8.33 -8.12
C SER A 10 -9.74 9.20 -7.66
N HIS A 11 -8.65 8.57 -7.19
CA HIS A 11 -7.49 9.20 -6.59
C HIS A 11 -7.83 10.05 -5.35
N GLN A 12 -9.02 9.86 -4.78
CA GLN A 12 -9.41 10.57 -3.58
C GLN A 12 -8.62 10.07 -2.37
N LEU A 13 -8.16 11.03 -1.56
CA LEU A 13 -7.52 10.74 -0.30
C LEU A 13 -8.54 10.10 0.66
N VAL A 14 -8.29 8.85 1.04
CA VAL A 14 -9.10 8.12 2.00
C VAL A 14 -8.60 8.41 3.42
N ASN A 15 -7.29 8.35 3.63
CA ASN A 15 -6.69 8.68 4.93
C ASN A 15 -5.19 8.95 4.82
N VAL A 16 -4.63 9.59 5.86
CA VAL A 16 -3.20 9.74 6.10
C VAL A 16 -2.87 9.19 7.48
N VAL A 17 -2.06 8.15 7.54
CA VAL A 17 -1.47 7.64 8.78
C VAL A 17 -0.13 8.34 8.96
N GLU A 18 0.01 9.17 9.99
CA GLU A 18 1.18 10.03 10.19
C GLU A 18 2.53 9.27 10.25
N ASP A 19 2.49 7.99 10.63
CA ASP A 19 3.67 7.16 10.81
C ASP A 19 3.62 5.88 9.97
N HIS A 20 4.50 5.81 8.97
CA HIS A 20 4.71 4.66 8.10
C HIS A 20 5.48 3.48 8.74
N ARG A 21 5.98 3.59 9.97
CA ARG A 21 6.70 2.49 10.63
C ARG A 21 5.78 1.29 10.83
N LYS A 22 6.34 0.09 10.69
CA LYS A 22 5.63 -1.21 10.81
C LYS A 22 4.76 -1.31 12.06
N GLY A 23 5.23 -0.84 13.22
CA GLY A 23 4.46 -0.85 14.46
C GLY A 23 3.19 -0.01 14.39
N SER A 24 3.30 1.21 13.87
CA SER A 24 2.21 2.18 13.74
C SER A 24 1.19 1.73 12.71
N LEU A 25 1.64 1.20 11.56
CA LEU A 25 0.73 0.62 10.57
C LEU A 25 0.02 -0.63 11.11
N ASN A 26 0.73 -1.52 11.81
CA ASN A 26 0.08 -2.68 12.42
C ASN A 26 -1.00 -2.27 13.43
N ALA A 27 -0.71 -1.29 14.28
CA ALA A 27 -1.68 -0.76 15.23
C ALA A 27 -2.90 -0.16 14.52
N TYR A 28 -2.67 0.65 13.48
CA TYR A 28 -3.73 1.26 12.69
C TYR A 28 -4.63 0.20 12.02
N PHE A 29 -4.05 -0.76 11.30
CA PHE A 29 -4.83 -1.76 10.57
C PHE A 29 -5.45 -2.84 11.45
N SER A 30 -4.94 -3.03 12.68
CA SER A 30 -5.55 -3.92 13.68
C SER A 30 -6.96 -3.50 14.10
N ARG A 31 -7.30 -2.22 13.93
CA ARG A 31 -8.61 -1.66 14.29
C ARG A 31 -9.71 -2.08 13.32
N PHE A 32 -9.34 -2.58 12.14
CA PHE A 32 -10.29 -3.03 11.13
C PHE A 32 -10.50 -4.54 11.23
N ASP A 33 -11.78 -4.89 11.24
CA ASP A 33 -12.24 -6.25 11.31
C ASP A 33 -11.68 -7.10 10.16
N VAL A 34 -11.36 -8.36 10.44
CA VAL A 34 -10.74 -9.28 9.47
C VAL A 34 -11.61 -9.43 8.22
N GLN A 35 -12.93 -9.45 8.41
CA GLN A 35 -13.92 -9.58 7.33
C GLN A 35 -13.80 -8.46 6.29
N TYR A 36 -13.63 -7.20 6.71
CA TYR A 36 -13.47 -6.08 5.78
C TYR A 36 -12.12 -6.12 5.09
N ARG A 37 -11.05 -6.48 5.81
CA ARG A 37 -9.71 -6.57 5.21
C ARG A 37 -9.58 -7.65 4.14
N ARG A 38 -10.39 -8.71 4.23
CA ARG A 38 -10.47 -9.78 3.21
C ARG A 38 -11.26 -9.39 1.97
N GLN A 39 -12.02 -8.29 2.00
CA GLN A 39 -12.78 -7.78 0.87
C GLN A 39 -11.95 -6.85 -0.03
N VAL A 40 -10.74 -6.49 0.39
CA VAL A 40 -9.84 -5.68 -0.46
C VAL A 40 -9.37 -6.53 -1.64
N GLU A 41 -9.69 -6.08 -2.85
CA GLU A 41 -9.39 -6.81 -4.09
C GLU A 41 -7.99 -6.50 -4.63
N THR A 42 -7.54 -5.26 -4.52
CA THR A 42 -6.26 -4.79 -5.07
C THR A 42 -5.59 -3.77 -4.16
N ILE A 43 -4.27 -3.84 -4.07
CA ILE A 43 -3.44 -2.84 -3.40
C ILE A 43 -2.25 -2.52 -4.28
N THR A 44 -2.04 -1.24 -4.55
CA THR A 44 -0.85 -0.74 -5.23
C THR A 44 0.17 -0.27 -4.19
N VAL A 45 1.41 -0.74 -4.28
CA VAL A 45 2.51 -0.36 -3.39
C VAL A 45 3.75 0.06 -4.17
N ASP A 46 4.60 0.87 -3.54
CA ASP A 46 5.97 1.08 -3.99
C ASP A 46 6.74 -0.26 -4.03
N MET A 47 7.83 -0.31 -4.79
CA MET A 47 8.72 -1.47 -4.98
C MET A 47 9.51 -1.86 -3.71
N TYR A 48 9.26 -1.22 -2.57
CA TYR A 48 9.92 -1.52 -1.31
C TYR A 48 9.33 -2.80 -0.67
N GLU A 49 10.15 -3.85 -0.56
CA GLU A 49 9.76 -5.20 -0.12
C GLU A 49 8.93 -5.23 1.19
N PRO A 50 9.25 -4.45 2.24
CA PRO A 50 8.43 -4.43 3.46
C PRO A 50 6.96 -4.03 3.25
N TYR A 51 6.64 -3.24 2.21
CA TYR A 51 5.25 -2.94 1.87
C TYR A 51 4.53 -4.13 1.23
N MET A 52 5.25 -4.97 0.48
CA MET A 52 4.69 -6.21 -0.06
C MET A 52 4.37 -7.21 1.05
N GLU A 53 5.28 -7.39 2.02
CA GLU A 53 5.02 -8.22 3.20
C GLU A 53 3.84 -7.69 4.02
N PHE A 54 3.81 -6.38 4.24
CA PHE A 54 2.74 -5.70 4.95
C PHE A 54 1.38 -5.92 4.26
N ALA A 55 1.31 -5.73 2.94
CA ALA A 55 0.09 -5.91 2.16
C ALA A 55 -0.42 -7.35 2.25
N LYS A 56 0.46 -8.34 2.06
CA LYS A 56 0.12 -9.77 2.19
C LYS A 56 -0.39 -10.13 3.59
N ARG A 57 0.18 -9.53 4.64
CA ARG A 57 -0.23 -9.78 6.03
C ARG A 57 -1.62 -9.22 6.33
N TRP A 58 -1.88 -7.97 5.95
CA TRP A 58 -3.10 -7.27 6.35
C TRP A 58 -4.26 -7.52 5.41
N PHE A 59 -3.98 -7.77 4.14
CA PHE A 59 -4.94 -7.92 3.04
C PHE A 59 -4.64 -9.17 2.23
N PRO A 60 -4.80 -10.37 2.83
CA PRO A 60 -4.30 -11.62 2.26
C PRO A 60 -4.99 -12.04 0.94
N HIS A 61 -6.14 -11.45 0.61
CA HIS A 61 -6.89 -11.74 -0.62
C HIS A 61 -6.69 -10.67 -1.70
N ALA A 62 -5.98 -9.58 -1.38
CA ALA A 62 -5.74 -8.51 -2.33
C ALA A 62 -4.62 -8.88 -3.29
N ASN A 63 -4.80 -8.56 -4.57
CA ASN A 63 -3.73 -8.56 -5.55
C ASN A 63 -2.78 -7.39 -5.26
N VAL A 64 -1.52 -7.71 -4.99
CA VAL A 64 -0.48 -6.69 -4.75
C VAL A 64 0.11 -6.27 -6.09
N LEU A 65 -0.11 -5.01 -6.46
CA LEU A 65 0.36 -4.37 -7.68
C LEU A 65 1.54 -3.44 -7.35
N ILE A 66 2.50 -3.34 -8.26
CA ILE A 66 3.57 -2.36 -8.17
C ILE A 66 3.09 -1.04 -8.76
N ASP A 67 3.36 0.06 -8.07
CA ASP A 67 3.08 1.40 -8.57
C ASP A 67 3.85 1.67 -9.89
N PRO A 68 3.14 1.92 -11.01
CA PRO A 68 3.76 2.18 -12.30
C PRO A 68 4.68 3.41 -12.31
N PHE A 69 4.45 4.40 -11.43
CA PHE A 69 5.30 5.59 -11.35
C PHE A 69 6.75 5.21 -11.04
N HIS A 70 6.96 4.34 -10.05
CA HIS A 70 8.30 3.92 -9.65
C HIS A 70 8.98 3.02 -10.70
N LEU A 71 8.19 2.21 -11.42
CA LEU A 71 8.68 1.43 -12.55
C LEU A 71 9.17 2.34 -13.68
N VAL A 72 8.32 3.27 -14.14
CA VAL A 72 8.64 4.21 -15.22
C VAL A 72 9.82 5.10 -14.83
N GLN A 73 9.84 5.61 -13.61
CA GLN A 73 10.94 6.41 -13.08
C GLN A 73 12.26 5.63 -13.07
N SER A 74 12.24 4.36 -12.63
CA SER A 74 13.44 3.53 -12.61
C SER A 74 13.93 3.23 -14.02
N LEU A 75 13.04 2.86 -14.94
CA LEU A 75 13.39 2.63 -16.35
C LEU A 75 14.01 3.88 -16.98
N ASN A 76 13.40 5.06 -16.77
CA ASN A 76 13.92 6.31 -17.31
C ASN A 76 15.31 6.68 -16.76
N ARG A 77 15.61 6.33 -15.50
CA ARG A 77 16.93 6.58 -14.90
C ARG A 77 18.02 5.68 -15.47
N GLU A 78 17.70 4.43 -15.79
CA GLU A 78 18.70 3.49 -16.30
C GLU A 78 18.91 3.63 -17.83
N LEU A 79 17.91 4.14 -18.55
CA LEU A 79 17.93 4.22 -20.02
C LEU A 79 18.30 5.60 -20.59
N ASN A 80 18.29 6.66 -19.79
CA ASN A 80 18.72 8.02 -20.17
C ASN A 80 20.00 8.41 -19.44
#